data_AF-A0A8C2TT59-F1
#
_entry.id   AF-A0A8C2TT59-F1
#
_cell.length_a   1.000
_cell.length_b   1.000
_cell.length_c   1.000
_cell.angle_alpha   90.00
_cell.angle_beta   90.00
_cell.angle_gamma   90.00
#
_symmetry.space_group_name_H-M   'P 1'
#
loop_
_entity.id
_entity.type
_entity.pdbx_description
1 polymer ?
#
loop_
_entity_poly.entity_id
_entity_poly.type
_entity_poly.pdbx_seq_one_letter_code
_entity_poly.pdbx_strand_id
1 'polypeptide(L)'
;MSTQARGQGGRRAADPDGEMPATEKDLAEDAPWKKIQQNTFTRWCNEHLKCVNKSIGNLQHDLGDGLRLIALLEVLSQKRMYGHSMLCTAII
;
A
#
# COMPACT_ATOMS: atom_id res chain seq x y z
N MET A 1 -43.80 53.83 -14.80
CA MET A 1 -42.41 53.67 -14.31
C MET A 1 -42.50 52.87 -13.03
N SER A 2 -42.51 51.55 -13.14
CA SER A 2 -41.36 50.66 -12.87
C SER A 2 -41.44 50.15 -11.42
N THR A 3 -41.33 48.89 -11.06
CA THR A 3 -41.16 47.61 -11.76
C THR A 3 -41.39 46.54 -10.69
N GLN A 4 -42.04 45.44 -11.07
CA GLN A 4 -42.19 44.22 -10.28
C GLN A 4 -40.83 43.56 -10.03
N ALA A 5 -40.53 43.18 -8.78
CA ALA A 5 -39.37 42.35 -8.45
C ALA A 5 -39.83 41.10 -7.69
N ARG A 6 -40.21 40.08 -8.46
CA ARG A 6 -40.36 38.69 -8.01
C ARG A 6 -39.05 37.96 -8.36
N GLY A 7 -38.18 37.71 -7.39
CA GLY A 7 -37.00 36.84 -7.53
C GLY A 7 -36.92 35.95 -6.30
N GLN A 8 -37.55 34.78 -6.33
CA GLN A 8 -36.91 33.48 -6.59
C GLN A 8 -35.78 33.17 -5.61
N GLY A 9 -36.13 32.36 -4.61
CA GLY A 9 -35.18 31.69 -3.74
C GLY A 9 -34.35 30.69 -4.54
N GLY A 10 -33.04 30.84 -4.48
CA GLY A 10 -32.08 29.83 -4.92
C GLY A 10 -31.59 29.04 -3.71
N ARG A 11 -32.20 27.88 -3.45
CA ARG A 11 -31.52 26.82 -2.70
C ARG A 11 -30.31 26.44 -3.55
N ARG A 12 -29.09 26.69 -3.06
CA ARG A 12 -27.90 26.03 -3.58
C ARG A 12 -28.06 24.54 -3.28
N ALA A 13 -28.47 23.77 -4.28
CA ALA A 13 -28.34 22.33 -4.25
C ALA A 13 -26.84 22.05 -4.15
N ALA A 14 -26.42 21.41 -3.06
CA ALA A 14 -25.13 20.78 -3.00
C ALA A 14 -25.20 19.56 -3.92
N ASP A 15 -24.48 19.60 -5.04
CA ASP A 15 -24.27 18.41 -5.88
C ASP A 15 -23.54 17.35 -5.03
N PRO A 16 -24.12 16.15 -4.82
CA PRO A 16 -23.53 15.11 -3.98
C PRO A 16 -22.50 14.24 -4.72
N ASP A 17 -22.36 14.42 -6.03
CA ASP A 17 -21.41 13.67 -6.85
C ASP A 17 -20.14 14.50 -7.05
N GLY A 18 -19.43 14.71 -5.93
CA GLY A 18 -18.05 15.18 -5.94
C GLY A 18 -17.16 14.11 -6.57
N GLU A 19 -17.15 14.03 -7.89
CA GLU A 19 -16.14 13.32 -8.64
C GLU A 19 -14.79 13.98 -8.29
N MET A 20 -14.08 13.38 -7.34
CA MET A 20 -12.77 13.88 -6.92
C MET A 20 -11.88 13.89 -8.16
N PRO A 21 -11.34 15.06 -8.57
CA PRO A 21 -10.56 15.16 -9.78
C PRO A 21 -9.37 14.20 -9.67
N ALA A 22 -9.14 13.41 -10.73
CA ALA A 22 -8.11 12.37 -10.81
C ALA A 22 -6.71 12.81 -10.32
N THR A 23 -6.46 14.13 -10.35
CA THR A 23 -5.28 14.78 -9.78
C THR A 23 -5.03 14.42 -8.31
N GLU A 24 -6.05 14.26 -7.47
CA GLU A 24 -5.86 13.99 -6.04
C GLU A 24 -5.36 12.56 -5.78
N LYS A 25 -5.72 11.63 -6.66
CA LYS A 25 -5.30 10.22 -6.61
C LYS A 25 -3.86 10.06 -7.12
N ASP A 26 -3.48 10.81 -8.15
CA ASP A 26 -2.11 10.83 -8.69
C ASP A 26 -1.12 11.51 -7.73
N LEU A 27 -1.54 12.55 -6.99
CA LEU A 27 -0.69 13.17 -5.95
C LEU A 27 -0.35 12.21 -4.81
N ALA A 28 -1.21 11.22 -4.53
CA ALA A 28 -0.94 10.26 -3.47
C ALA A 28 0.20 9.29 -3.84
N GLU A 29 0.33 8.88 -5.10
CA GLU A 29 1.26 7.84 -5.54
C GLU A 29 2.74 8.23 -5.38
N ASP A 30 3.08 9.51 -5.51
CA ASP A 30 4.48 10.00 -5.49
C ASP A 30 4.93 10.57 -4.13
N ALA A 31 4.14 10.38 -3.06
CA ALA A 31 4.52 10.92 -1.77
C ALA A 31 5.85 10.30 -1.28
N PRO A 32 6.87 11.10 -0.87
CA PRO A 32 8.20 10.59 -0.54
C PRO A 32 8.21 9.49 0.52
N TRP A 33 7.26 9.54 1.46
CA TRP A 33 7.11 8.55 2.51
C TRP A 33 6.67 7.17 1.97
N LYS A 34 5.91 7.10 0.87
CA LYS A 34 5.54 5.83 0.22
C LYS A 34 6.78 5.13 -0.31
N LYS A 35 7.70 5.87 -0.93
CA LYS A 35 8.97 5.32 -1.41
C LYS A 35 9.85 4.80 -0.26
N ILE A 36 9.89 5.52 0.85
CA ILE A 36 10.59 5.08 2.07
C ILE A 36 9.97 3.78 2.58
N GLN A 37 8.64 3.73 2.68
CA GLN A 37 7.90 2.55 3.14
C GLN A 37 8.15 1.34 2.22
N GLN A 38 8.10 1.54 0.90
CA GLN A 38 8.37 0.48 -0.06
C GLN A 38 9.81 -0.04 0.06
N ASN A 39 10.81 0.82 0.18
CA ASN A 39 12.20 0.40 0.37
C ASN A 39 12.40 -0.36 1.67
N THR A 40 11.82 0.14 2.77
CA THR A 40 11.89 -0.50 4.08
C THR A 40 11.26 -1.88 4.06
N PHE A 41 10.03 -2.00 3.55
CA PHE A 41 9.36 -3.30 3.48
C PHE A 41 10.02 -4.25 2.48
N THR A 42 10.55 -3.76 1.36
CA THR A 42 11.25 -4.62 0.39
C THR A 42 12.50 -5.23 1.02
N ARG A 43 13.27 -4.44 1.79
CA ARG A 43 14.43 -4.95 2.53
C ARG A 43 14.03 -5.93 3.62
N TRP A 44 13.01 -5.58 4.41
CA TRP A 44 12.51 -6.43 5.49
C TRP A 44 12.02 -7.78 4.96
N CYS A 45 11.22 -7.80 3.90
CA CYS A 45 10.79 -9.04 3.25
C CYS A 45 11.97 -9.86 2.74
N ASN A 46 12.96 -9.23 2.11
CA ASN A 46 14.15 -9.92 1.60
C ASN A 46 15.00 -10.51 2.73
N GLU A 47 15.06 -9.89 3.89
CA GLU A 47 15.74 -10.43 5.08
C GLU A 47 15.11 -11.76 5.52
N HIS A 48 13.77 -11.83 5.56
CA HIS A 48 13.03 -13.05 5.91
C HIS A 48 13.05 -14.10 4.80
N LEU A 49 12.91 -13.69 3.53
CA LEU A 49 12.87 -14.60 2.39
C LEU A 49 14.24 -15.19 2.02
N LYS A 50 15.35 -14.55 2.45
CA LYS A 50 16.71 -15.09 2.28
C LYS A 50 16.86 -16.49 2.87
N CYS A 51 16.21 -16.76 4.01
CA CYS A 51 16.26 -18.05 4.70
C CYS A 51 15.62 -19.21 3.91
N VAL A 52 14.78 -18.89 2.92
CA VAL A 52 14.08 -19.84 2.03
C VAL A 52 14.51 -19.67 0.56
N ASN A 53 15.64 -19.00 0.33
CA ASN A 53 16.23 -18.75 -0.98
C ASN A 53 15.26 -18.06 -1.98
N LYS A 54 14.49 -17.09 -1.48
CA LYS A 54 13.58 -16.24 -2.28
C LYS A 54 13.95 -14.77 -2.12
N SER A 55 13.58 -13.96 -3.11
CA SER A 55 13.72 -12.50 -3.06
C SER A 55 12.58 -11.81 -3.81
N ILE A 56 12.40 -10.53 -3.51
CA ILE A 56 11.47 -9.61 -4.16
C ILE A 56 12.18 -8.32 -4.56
N GLY A 57 11.83 -7.80 -5.73
CA GLY A 57 12.26 -6.50 -6.25
C GLY A 57 11.16 -5.46 -6.24
N ASN A 58 9.90 -5.87 -6.40
CA ASN A 58 8.73 -5.00 -6.33
C ASN A 58 7.68 -5.59 -5.40
N LEU A 59 7.42 -4.89 -4.28
CA LEU A 59 6.48 -5.35 -3.25
C LEU A 59 5.07 -5.65 -3.78
N GLN A 60 4.59 -4.86 -4.73
CA GLN A 60 3.21 -4.91 -5.22
C GLN A 60 3.01 -6.07 -6.22
N HIS A 61 3.96 -6.25 -7.12
CA HIS A 61 3.90 -7.33 -8.10
C HIS A 61 4.32 -8.68 -7.52
N ASP A 62 5.43 -8.74 -6.79
CA ASP A 62 6.03 -10.02 -6.38
C ASP A 62 5.26 -10.72 -5.24
N LEU A 63 4.45 -9.97 -4.49
CA LEU A 63 3.52 -10.52 -3.49
C LEU A 63 2.10 -10.70 -4.05
N GLY A 64 1.81 -10.22 -5.26
CA GLY A 64 0.45 -10.19 -5.83
C GLY A 64 -0.11 -11.57 -6.19
N ASP A 65 0.75 -12.53 -6.52
CA ASP A 65 0.36 -13.93 -6.79
C ASP A 65 0.19 -14.77 -5.50
N GLY A 66 0.59 -14.22 -4.36
CA GLY A 66 0.50 -14.85 -3.04
C GLY A 66 1.59 -15.88 -2.73
N LEU A 67 2.40 -16.36 -3.69
CA LEU A 67 3.36 -17.45 -3.45
C LEU A 67 4.50 -17.02 -2.51
N ARG A 68 5.04 -15.82 -2.74
CA ARG A 68 6.06 -15.25 -1.87
C ARG A 68 5.49 -14.75 -0.55
N LEU A 69 4.22 -14.34 -0.55
CA LEU A 69 3.52 -13.95 0.68
C LEU A 69 3.32 -15.14 1.62
N ILE A 70 2.93 -16.30 1.09
CA ILE A 70 2.83 -17.53 1.88
C ILE A 70 4.19 -17.90 2.49
N ALA A 71 5.26 -17.91 1.69
CA ALA A 71 6.61 -18.21 2.19
C ALA A 71 7.07 -17.20 3.27
N LEU A 72 6.76 -15.92 3.10
CA LEU A 72 7.02 -14.89 4.09
C LEU A 72 6.26 -15.15 5.39
N LEU A 73 4.96 -15.46 5.31
CA LEU A 73 4.13 -15.77 6.48
C LEU A 73 4.61 -17.02 7.22
N GLU A 74 5.07 -18.06 6.52
CA GLU A 74 5.65 -19.26 7.13
C GLU A 74 6.91 -18.94 7.94
N VAL A 75 7.80 -18.10 7.39
CA VAL A 75 9.02 -17.64 8.11
C VAL A 75 8.63 -16.79 9.32
N LEU A 76 7.69 -15.85 9.17
CA LEU A 76 7.27 -14.94 10.23
C LEU A 76 6.53 -15.65 11.37
N SER A 77 5.70 -16.64 11.06
CA SER A 77 4.92 -17.34 12.09
C SER A 77 5.78 -18.24 12.98
N GLN A 78 7.09 -18.39 12.69
CA GLN A 78 8.00 -19.31 13.38
C GLN A 78 7.48 -20.77 13.43
N LYS A 79 6.43 -21.10 12.65
CA LYS A 79 5.92 -22.45 12.48
C LYS A 79 6.79 -23.10 11.41
N ARG A 80 7.91 -23.61 11.88
CA ARG A 80 8.83 -24.41 11.08
C ARG A 80 8.08 -25.67 10.63
N MET A 81 7.77 -25.78 9.34
CA MET A 81 7.90 -27.08 8.69
C MET A 81 9.38 -27.46 8.88
N TYR A 82 9.61 -28.47 9.72
CA TYR A 82 10.90 -28.88 10.23
C TYR A 82 11.98 -28.91 9.13
N GLY A 83 13.08 -28.15 9.29
CA GLY A 83 14.30 -28.50 8.55
C GLY A 83 15.30 -27.44 8.07
N HIS A 84 15.15 -26.13 8.29
CA HIS A 84 16.15 -25.20 7.71
C HIS A 84 16.72 -24.12 8.64
N SER A 85 17.65 -24.56 9.51
CA SER A 85 18.74 -23.77 10.09
C SER A 85 18.42 -22.65 11.09
N MET A 86 18.97 -22.79 12.30
CA MET A 86 19.09 -21.78 13.35
C MET A 86 20.43 -21.04 13.19
N LEU A 87 20.58 -20.19 12.17
CA LEU A 87 21.85 -19.45 11.95
C LEU A 87 21.71 -17.94 11.73
N CYS A 88 20.51 -17.36 11.70
CA CYS A 88 20.36 -15.91 11.49
C CYS A 88 20.21 -15.06 12.76
N THR A 89 20.10 -15.65 13.95
CA THR A 89 19.86 -14.91 15.21
C THR A 89 21.13 -14.50 15.96
N ALA A 90 22.33 -14.70 15.41
CA ALA A 90 23.60 -14.52 16.15
C ALA A 90 24.39 -13.23 15.82
N ILE A 91 23.83 -12.23 15.14
CA ILE A 91 24.50 -10.92 14.94
C ILE A 91 23.50 -9.77 15.14
N ILE A 92 23.19 -9.46 16.40
CA ILE A 92 22.87 -8.12 16.93
C ILE A 92 23.49 -8.08 18.33
#